data_AF-A0A929VLX5-F1
#
_entry.id   AF-A0A929VLX5-F1
#
_cell.length_a   1.000
_cell.length_b   1.000
_cell.length_c   1.000
_cell.angle_alpha   90.00
_cell.angle_beta   90.00
_cell.angle_gamma   90.00
#
_symmetry.space_group_name_H-M   'P 1'
#
loop_
_entity.id
_entity.type
_entity.pdbx_description
1 polymer ?
#
loop_
_entity_poly.entity_id
_entity_poly.type
_entity_poly.pdbx_seq_one_letter_code
_entity_poly.pdbx_strand_id
1 'polypeptide(L)'
;MISCIYEIRNKINNKVYIGSTIDFKQRKATHLKELRRGKHANSHLQNAWNKYGEDNFIFKIIERCSIENLLIREQYYINLFYGENCYNIQKIACN
;
A
#
# COMPACT_ATOMS: atom_id res chain seq x y z
N MET A 1 -11.02 5.21 -14.24
CA MET A 1 -10.74 3.92 -13.56
C MET A 1 -9.49 3.33 -14.15
N ILE A 2 -8.51 2.99 -13.32
CA ILE A 2 -7.25 2.35 -13.70
C ILE A 2 -7.06 1.18 -12.77
N SER A 3 -6.99 -0.03 -13.32
CA SER A 3 -6.58 -1.22 -12.59
C SER A 3 -5.06 -1.26 -12.45
N CYS A 4 -4.57 -1.31 -11.22
CA CYS A 4 -3.15 -1.24 -10.94
C CYS A 4 -2.77 -1.81 -9.57
N ILE A 5 -1.51 -2.19 -9.45
CA ILE A 5 -0.80 -2.40 -8.19
C ILE A 5 -0.06 -1.11 -7.83
N TYR A 6 -0.15 -0.71 -6.56
CA TYR A 6 0.55 0.44 -6.03
C TYR A 6 1.32 0.10 -4.76
N GLU A 7 2.26 0.97 -4.44
CA GLU A 7 2.95 0.98 -3.16
C GLU A 7 2.71 2.30 -2.41
N ILE A 8 2.77 2.21 -1.08
CA ILE A 8 2.97 3.33 -0.17
C ILE A 8 4.35 3.13 0.46
N ARG A 9 5.34 3.91 0.01
CA ARG A 9 6.74 3.75 0.41
C ARG A 9 7.12 4.80 1.45
N ASN A 10 7.75 4.36 2.54
CA ASN A 10 8.39 5.25 3.50
C ASN A 10 9.79 5.62 3.00
N LYS A 11 10.06 6.92 2.81
CA LYS A 11 11.34 7.44 2.30
C LYS A 11 12.50 7.30 3.28
N ILE A 12 12.23 7.09 4.57
CA ILE A 12 13.26 7.00 5.62
C ILE A 12 13.89 5.61 5.67
N ASN A 13 13.08 4.55 5.54
CA ASN A 13 13.52 3.16 5.72
C ASN A 13 13.21 2.24 4.54
N ASN A 14 12.67 2.78 3.45
CA ASN A 14 12.31 2.06 2.22
C ASN A 14 11.26 0.95 2.37
N LYS A 15 10.62 0.81 3.54
CA LYS A 15 9.51 -0.14 3.72
C LYS A 15 8.30 0.27 2.89
N VAL A 16 7.54 -0.73 2.44
CA VAL A 16 6.40 -0.54 1.54
C VAL A 16 5.13 -1.20 2.07
N TYR A 17 3.99 -0.55 1.84
CA TYR A 17 2.69 -1.23 1.80
C TYR A 17 2.33 -1.47 0.33
N ILE A 18 1.91 -2.67 -0.02
CA ILE A 18 1.44 -3.06 -1.35
C ILE A 18 -0.08 -3.20 -1.32
N GLY A 19 -0.75 -2.70 -2.35
CA GLY A 19 -2.17 -2.93 -2.56
C GLY A 19 -2.56 -2.89 -4.04
N SER A 20 -3.74 -3.38 -4.35
CA SER A 20 -4.36 -3.29 -5.67
C SER A 20 -5.62 -2.40 -5.65
N THR A 21 -6.01 -1.88 -6.82
CA THR A 21 -7.27 -1.12 -6.98
C THR A 21 -7.63 -0.94 -8.45
N ILE A 22 -8.92 -0.67 -8.72
CA ILE A 22 -9.44 -0.20 -10.02
C ILE A 22 -9.60 1.33 -10.10
N ASP A 23 -9.40 2.03 -9.00
CA ASP A 23 -9.40 3.50 -8.94
C ASP A 23 -8.32 4.00 -7.97
N PHE A 24 -7.12 4.20 -8.51
CA PHE A 24 -5.98 4.68 -7.73
C PHE A 24 -6.22 6.04 -7.08
N LYS A 25 -6.95 6.95 -7.73
CA LYS A 25 -7.19 8.29 -7.20
C LYS A 25 -8.07 8.20 -5.96
N GLN A 26 -9.17 7.45 -6.05
CA GLN A 26 -10.06 7.21 -4.91
C GLN A 26 -9.35 6.44 -3.80
N ARG A 27 -8.64 5.35 -4.13
CA ARG A 27 -7.93 4.52 -3.14
C ARG A 27 -6.87 5.32 -2.38
N LYS A 28 -6.08 6.14 -3.08
CA LYS A 28 -5.10 7.05 -2.47
C LYS A 28 -5.79 8.04 -1.52
N ALA A 29 -6.90 8.64 -1.94
CA ALA A 29 -7.64 9.59 -1.10
C ALA A 29 -8.18 8.93 0.19
N THR A 30 -8.69 7.70 0.10
CA THR A 30 -9.14 6.92 1.26
C THR A 30 -7.99 6.63 2.23
N HIS A 31 -6.87 6.11 1.74
CA HIS A 31 -5.68 5.88 2.57
C HIS A 31 -5.23 7.14 3.31
N LEU A 32 -5.08 8.27 2.59
CA LEU A 32 -4.67 9.54 3.19
C LEU A 32 -5.67 10.00 4.27
N LYS A 33 -6.98 9.92 3.99
CA LYS A 33 -8.03 10.29 4.94
C LYS A 33 -7.96 9.42 6.21
N GLU A 34 -7.77 8.12 6.08
CA GLU A 34 -7.69 7.20 7.21
C GLU A 34 -6.42 7.39 8.03
N LEU A 35 -5.26 7.49 7.36
CA LEU A 35 -3.96 7.69 8.00
C LEU A 35 -3.91 9.00 8.79
N ARG A 36 -4.37 10.11 8.19
CA ARG A 36 -4.46 11.42 8.85
C ARG A 36 -5.41 11.42 10.05
N ARG A 37 -6.43 10.55 10.05
CA ARG A 37 -7.40 10.42 11.15
C ARG A 37 -6.99 9.38 12.20
N GLY A 38 -5.87 8.68 12.03
CA GLY A 38 -5.46 7.60 12.93
C GLY A 38 -6.38 6.37 12.86
N LYS A 39 -7.06 6.13 11.73
CA LYS A 39 -8.10 5.10 11.58
C LYS A 39 -7.79 4.08 10.48
N HIS A 40 -6.55 4.03 10.00
CA HIS A 40 -6.17 3.09 8.96
C HIS A 40 -6.16 1.65 9.48
N ALA A 41 -6.78 0.72 8.72
CA ALA A 41 -6.92 -0.68 9.14
C ALA A 41 -5.59 -1.41 9.34
N ASN A 42 -4.55 -1.00 8.60
CA ASN A 42 -3.19 -1.50 8.82
C ASN A 42 -2.51 -0.70 9.94
N SER A 43 -2.50 -1.27 11.15
CA SER A 43 -1.89 -0.66 12.34
C SER A 43 -0.37 -0.48 12.21
N HIS A 44 0.33 -1.38 11.51
CA HIS A 44 1.77 -1.26 11.28
C HIS A 44 2.09 -0.03 10.41
N LEU A 45 1.35 0.16 9.31
CA LEU A 45 1.45 1.35 8.47
C LEU A 45 1.02 2.62 9.23
N GLN A 46 -0.07 2.56 10.00
CA GLN A 46 -0.55 3.70 10.79
C GLN A 46 0.50 4.16 11.82
N ASN A 47 1.12 3.23 12.54
CA ASN A 47 2.17 3.54 13.51
C ASN A 47 3.39 4.15 12.83
N ALA A 48 3.79 3.64 11.67
CA ALA A 48 4.88 4.23 10.90
C ALA A 48 4.51 5.64 10.40
N TRP A 49 3.28 5.84 9.93
CA TRP A 49 2.77 7.15 9.52
C TRP A 49 2.83 8.17 10.66
N ASN A 50 2.37 7.78 11.85
CA ASN A 50 2.42 8.63 13.04
C ASN A 50 3.85 8.96 13.46
N LYS A 51 4.78 7.99 13.33
CA LYS A 51 6.18 8.15 13.72
C LYS A 51 6.98 9.05 12.78
N TYR A 52 6.82 8.85 11.47
CA TYR A 52 7.68 9.51 10.47
C TYR A 52 7.00 10.70 9.80
N GLY A 53 5.70 10.88 9.95
CA GLY A 53 4.95 11.99 9.35
C GLY A 53 4.64 11.77 7.87
N GLU A 54 3.57 12.42 7.41
CA GLU A 54 3.02 12.29 6.05
C GLU A 54 4.03 12.58 4.95
N ASP A 55 4.84 13.63 5.12
CA ASP A 55 5.82 14.07 4.11
C ASP A 55 6.87 12.99 3.80
N ASN A 56 7.01 11.97 4.65
CA ASN A 56 7.92 10.87 4.46
C ASN A 56 7.31 9.66 3.74
N PHE A 57 6.08 9.76 3.24
CA PHE A 57 5.44 8.68 2.47
C PHE A 57 5.13 9.11 1.04
N ILE A 58 5.38 8.20 0.10
CA ILE A 58 5.05 8.39 -1.32
C ILE A 58 4.13 7.27 -1.81
N PHE A 59 3.08 7.66 -2.53
CA PHE A 59 2.16 6.75 -3.21
C PHE A 59 2.58 6.64 -4.68
N LYS A 60 2.82 5.41 -5.15
CA LYS A 60 3.29 5.16 -6.52
C LYS A 60 2.58 3.95 -7.13
N ILE A 61 2.13 4.09 -8.38
CA ILE A 61 1.72 2.94 -9.20
C ILE A 61 2.99 2.21 -9.64
N ILE A 62 3.07 0.91 -9.35
CA ILE A 62 4.21 0.06 -9.71
C ILE A 62 3.89 -0.88 -10.86
N GLU A 63 2.62 -1.21 -11.07
CA GLU A 63 2.18 -2.00 -12.23
C GLU A 63 0.75 -1.62 -12.62
N ARG A 64 0.48 -1.52 -13.94
CA ARG A 64 -0.88 -1.52 -14.47
C ARG A 64 -1.16 -2.91 -15.03
N CYS A 65 -2.25 -3.51 -14.61
CA CYS A 65 -2.66 -4.84 -15.07
C CYS A 65 -4.18 -4.88 -15.22
N SER A 66 -4.68 -5.96 -15.80
CA SER A 66 -6.12 -6.18 -15.91
C SER A 66 -6.72 -6.61 -14.58
N ILE A 67 -8.04 -6.46 -14.43
CA ILE A 67 -8.75 -6.67 -13.17
C ILE A 67 -8.58 -8.12 -12.67
N GLU A 68 -8.68 -9.08 -13.60
CA GLU A 68 -8.50 -10.51 -13.33
C GLU A 68 -7.10 -10.86 -12.80
N ASN A 69 -6.11 -10.01 -13.05
CA ASN A 69 -4.73 -10.22 -12.60
C ASN A 69 -4.40 -9.50 -11.29
N LEU A 70 -5.26 -8.60 -10.78
CA LEU A 70 -4.96 -7.78 -9.61
C LEU A 70 -4.48 -8.61 -8.41
N LEU A 71 -5.21 -9.67 -8.07
CA LEU A 71 -4.90 -10.49 -6.90
C LEU A 71 -3.55 -11.21 -7.04
N ILE A 72 -3.30 -11.81 -8.20
CA ILE A 72 -2.05 -12.54 -8.48
C ILE A 72 -0.85 -11.58 -8.49
N ARG A 73 -1.02 -10.39 -9.06
CA ARG A 73 0.04 -9.37 -9.13
C ARG A 73 0.28 -8.72 -7.78
N GLU A 74 -0.76 -8.45 -6.98
CA GLU A 74 -0.62 -7.99 -5.60
C GLU A 74 0.16 -9.01 -4.78
N GLN A 75 -0.21 -10.29 -4.86
CA GLN A 75 0.50 -11.36 -4.17
C GLN A 75 1.98 -11.45 -4.59
N TYR A 76 2.28 -11.31 -5.88
CA TYR A 76 3.64 -11.29 -6.40
C TYR A 76 4.49 -10.20 -5.74
N TYR A 77 3.98 -8.97 -5.66
CA TYR A 77 4.71 -7.87 -5.03
C TYR A 77 4.76 -7.99 -3.51
N ILE A 78 3.70 -8.48 -2.84
CA ILE A 78 3.77 -8.78 -1.41
C ILE A 78 4.89 -9.78 -1.17
N ASN A 79 4.97 -10.88 -1.93
CA ASN A 79 6.03 -11.88 -1.79
C ASN A 79 7.44 -11.30 -1.97
N LEU A 80 7.61 -10.33 -2.89
CA LEU A 80 8.90 -9.69 -3.14
C LEU A 80 9.39 -8.85 -1.95
N PHE A 81 8.48 -8.23 -1.20
CA PHE A 81 8.83 -7.29 -0.13
C PHE A 81 8.57 -7.82 1.30
N TYR A 82 7.79 -8.90 1.45
CA TYR A 82 7.32 -9.39 2.75
C TYR A 82 8.47 -9.66 3.73
N GLY A 83 8.20 -9.48 5.02
CA GLY A 83 9.19 -9.54 6.09
C GLY A 83 9.55 -8.14 6.58
N GLU A 84 10.83 -7.87 6.82
CA GLU A 84 11.27 -6.62 7.46
C GLU A 84 10.96 -5.36 6.63
N ASN A 85 10.80 -5.51 5.31
CA ASN A 85 10.60 -4.42 4.37
C ASN A 85 9.12 -4.14 4.03
N CYS A 86 8.17 -4.81 4.67
CA CYS A 86 6.76 -4.71 4.32
C CYS A 86 5.89 -4.22 5.49
N TYR A 87 4.96 -3.33 5.19
CA TYR A 87 3.92 -2.89 6.09
C TYR A 87 2.68 -3.78 6.04
N ASN A 88 2.45 -4.57 4.98
CA ASN A 88 1.32 -5.51 4.93
C ASN A 88 1.37 -6.46 6.12
N ILE A 89 0.27 -6.52 6.88
CA ILE A 89 0.16 -7.39 8.07
C ILE A 89 -0.03 -8.85 7.64
N GLN A 90 -0.73 -9.06 6.54
CA GLN A 90 -0.98 -10.39 5.99
C GLN A 90 -0.02 -10.66 4.84
N LYS A 91 0.54 -11.88 4.82
CA LYS A 91 1.38 -12.38 3.72
C LYS A 91 0.58 -12.68 2.46
N ILE A 92 -0.69 -13.05 2.65
CA ILE A 92 -1.58 -13.43 1.56
C ILE A 92 -2.45 -12.22 1.19
N ALA A 93 -2.49 -11.90 -0.09
CA ALA A 93 -3.42 -10.91 -0.63
C ALA A 93 -4.84 -11.48 -0.57
N CYS A 94 -5.77 -10.70 -0.01
CA CYS A 94 -7.19 -11.03 0.04
C CYS A 94 -7.96 -9.77 -0.37
N ASN A 95 -8.84 -9.88 -1.37
CA ASN A 95 -9.77 -8.82 -1.76
C ASN A 95 -10.93 -8.70 -0.76
#